data_AF-A0A4U1C8X6-F1
#
_entry.id   AF-A0A4U1C8X6-F1
#
_cell.length_a   1.000
_cell.length_b   1.000
_cell.length_c   1.000
_cell.angle_alpha   90.00
_cell.angle_beta   90.00
_cell.angle_gamma   90.00
#
_symmetry.space_group_name_H-M   'P 1'
#
loop_
_entity.id
_entity.type
_entity.pdbx_description
1 polymer ?
#
loop_
_entity_poly.entity_id
_entity_poly.type
_entity_poly.pdbx_seq_one_letter_code
_entity_poly.pdbx_strand_id
1 'polypeptide(L)'
;MKKVILFFVLISMSLIAFGQKDIIKAQTIEVLKKQVLTDANWALQQQPITVTAQNSPRSAGGKHDFFSEADYWWPNPLNPDGPYVNRDGETNPDNFVAHRKAMIRFSEIIGALASAYQITGDEKYVKHAVLHLKAWFVNKETLMNPNLLFAQAVKGVATGRSWGIIDTIHLMEVAQGIIVMEKAKSFNREDLATIKKWFAAYTLWLNTSKPGIAEKLSKNNHSACWVMQVASFAKLCNDQLMLDSLRWRYKNVSLPHQMAVDGSFPLELARTKPYGYSIFNLDAFTMICHILSTQKDNLWEYETADGKSIYKGITYLYPYVADKSKWTLKPDVMYWNNWPVAQPFLIFGANNFNKQHWFNTWKSLDLKPSNEEVIRNVPIRHPLIWL
;
A
#
# COMPACT_ATOMS: atom_id res chain seq x y z
N MET A 1 -33.50 53.74 -18.38
CA MET A 1 -32.47 53.46 -17.36
C MET A 1 -32.85 52.20 -16.59
N LYS A 2 -31.87 51.34 -16.25
CA LYS A 2 -31.98 50.01 -15.60
C LYS A 2 -32.24 48.88 -16.60
N LYS A 3 -31.53 47.74 -16.61
CA LYS A 3 -30.42 47.19 -15.82
C LYS A 3 -29.78 46.11 -16.71
N VAL A 4 -28.48 46.18 -16.92
CA VAL A 4 -27.63 45.02 -17.27
C VAL A 4 -26.61 44.93 -16.16
N ILE A 5 -26.07 43.72 -15.94
CA ILE A 5 -25.06 43.31 -14.95
C ILE A 5 -25.69 42.41 -13.88
N LEU A 6 -25.51 41.09 -14.01
CA LEU A 6 -24.48 40.35 -13.26
C LEU A 6 -24.59 38.85 -13.59
N PHE A 7 -23.64 38.29 -14.34
CA PHE A 7 -23.43 36.83 -14.41
C PHE A 7 -21.95 36.57 -14.76
N PHE A 8 -21.06 36.70 -13.78
CA PHE A 8 -19.66 36.28 -13.91
C PHE A 8 -19.04 36.00 -12.53
N VAL A 9 -19.54 34.99 -11.82
CA VAL A 9 -18.82 34.40 -10.68
C VAL A 9 -19.17 32.92 -10.60
N LEU A 10 -18.52 32.06 -11.40
CA LEU A 10 -18.52 30.59 -11.19
C LEU A 10 -17.48 29.81 -12.03
N ILE A 11 -16.40 30.45 -12.51
CA ILE A 11 -15.34 29.77 -13.31
C ILE A 11 -13.96 29.77 -12.60
N SER A 12 -13.80 30.42 -11.46
CA SER A 12 -12.50 30.56 -10.80
C SER A 12 -12.09 29.39 -9.88
N MET A 13 -13.03 28.63 -9.30
CA MET A 13 -12.68 27.55 -8.35
C MET A 13 -12.15 26.27 -9.04
N SER A 14 -12.58 25.97 -10.26
CA SER A 14 -12.14 24.76 -10.97
C SER A 14 -10.71 24.88 -11.51
N LEU A 15 -10.29 26.05 -11.99
CA LEU A 15 -8.93 26.25 -12.53
C LEU A 15 -7.83 26.18 -11.45
N ILE A 16 -8.13 26.63 -10.23
CA ILE A 16 -7.16 26.64 -9.11
C ILE A 16 -6.87 25.20 -8.62
N ALA A 17 -7.90 24.34 -8.56
CA ALA A 17 -7.74 22.95 -8.12
C ALA A 17 -6.94 22.09 -9.11
N PHE A 18 -7.06 22.35 -10.42
CA PHE A 18 -6.25 21.66 -11.44
C PHE A 18 -4.78 22.12 -11.40
N GLY A 19 -4.52 23.42 -11.31
CA GLY A 19 -3.15 23.95 -11.27
C GLY A 19 -2.32 23.48 -10.07
N GLN A 20 -2.93 23.22 -8.92
CA GLN A 20 -2.20 22.82 -7.70
C GLN A 20 -1.81 21.32 -7.67
N LYS A 21 -2.64 20.43 -8.23
CA LYS A 21 -2.25 19.01 -8.37
C LYS A 21 -1.03 18.86 -9.26
N ASP A 22 -0.98 19.68 -10.31
CA ASP A 22 0.17 19.76 -11.20
C ASP A 22 1.42 20.33 -10.48
N ILE A 23 1.26 21.25 -9.51
CA ILE A 23 2.36 21.79 -8.70
C ILE A 23 3.00 20.72 -7.81
N ILE A 24 2.22 20.00 -6.98
CA ILE A 24 2.79 18.98 -6.08
C ILE A 24 3.44 17.86 -6.88
N LYS A 25 2.84 17.45 -7.99
CA LYS A 25 3.43 16.48 -8.91
C LYS A 25 4.76 16.97 -9.48
N ALA A 26 4.83 18.20 -10.00
CA ALA A 26 6.06 18.77 -10.53
C ALA A 26 7.16 18.86 -9.47
N GLN A 27 6.84 19.33 -8.27
CA GLN A 27 7.79 19.39 -7.14
C GLN A 27 8.25 17.99 -6.73
N THR A 28 7.36 17.00 -6.73
CA THR A 28 7.71 15.62 -6.43
C THR A 28 8.68 15.05 -7.46
N ILE A 29 8.46 15.34 -8.76
CA ILE A 29 9.40 14.96 -9.82
C ILE A 29 10.77 15.61 -9.56
N GLU A 30 10.81 16.91 -9.25
CA GLU A 30 12.08 17.60 -8.98
C GLU A 30 12.86 16.95 -7.83
N VAL A 31 12.17 16.60 -6.75
CA VAL A 31 12.77 15.93 -5.58
C VAL A 31 13.26 14.53 -5.90
N LEU A 32 12.46 13.72 -6.60
CA LEU A 32 12.71 12.29 -6.75
C LEU A 32 13.43 11.90 -8.05
N LYS A 33 13.49 12.77 -9.06
CA LYS A 33 13.97 12.40 -10.41
C LYS A 33 15.34 11.72 -10.40
N LYS A 34 16.30 12.24 -9.65
CA LYS A 34 17.63 11.62 -9.55
C LYS A 34 17.55 10.22 -8.95
N GLN A 35 16.83 10.08 -7.84
CA GLN A 35 16.66 8.80 -7.14
C GLN A 35 15.95 7.76 -8.02
N VAL A 36 14.85 8.16 -8.68
CA VAL A 36 14.08 7.32 -9.58
C VAL A 36 14.93 6.79 -10.74
N LEU A 37 15.75 7.64 -11.36
CA LEU A 37 16.62 7.20 -12.45
C LEU A 37 17.74 6.27 -11.96
N THR A 38 18.27 6.49 -10.75
CA THR A 38 19.21 5.55 -10.13
C THR A 38 18.57 4.19 -9.85
N ASP A 39 17.37 4.18 -9.26
CA ASP A 39 16.68 2.93 -8.94
C ASP A 39 16.22 2.21 -10.21
N ALA A 40 15.80 2.94 -11.25
CA ALA A 40 15.47 2.33 -12.53
C ALA A 40 16.68 1.71 -13.23
N ASN A 41 17.86 2.33 -13.13
CA ASN A 41 19.10 1.73 -13.64
C ASN A 41 19.47 0.45 -12.90
N TRP A 42 19.29 0.42 -11.57
CA TRP A 42 19.42 -0.82 -10.79
C TRP A 42 18.38 -1.86 -11.23
N ALA A 43 17.12 -1.45 -11.38
CA ALA A 43 16.01 -2.31 -11.78
C ALA A 43 16.23 -2.97 -13.15
N LEU A 44 16.79 -2.23 -14.13
CA LEU A 44 17.14 -2.75 -15.45
C LEU A 44 18.20 -3.87 -15.44
N GLN A 45 18.98 -3.99 -14.36
CA GLN A 45 19.97 -5.05 -14.19
C GLN A 45 19.40 -6.30 -13.49
N GLN A 46 18.17 -6.23 -12.99
CA GLN A 46 17.57 -7.28 -12.18
C GLN A 46 16.97 -8.40 -13.02
N GLN A 47 17.21 -9.65 -12.61
CA GLN A 47 16.46 -10.79 -13.15
C GLN A 47 15.19 -11.06 -12.34
N PRO A 48 14.14 -11.62 -12.96
CA PRO A 48 12.93 -12.03 -12.25
C PRO A 48 13.22 -13.10 -11.19
N ILE A 49 12.67 -12.89 -9.99
CA ILE A 49 12.69 -13.84 -8.87
C ILE A 49 11.27 -13.88 -8.31
N THR A 50 10.68 -15.06 -8.23
CA THR A 50 9.29 -15.29 -7.79
C THR A 50 9.23 -16.26 -6.61
N VAL A 51 8.02 -16.59 -6.15
CA VAL A 51 7.78 -17.58 -5.08
C VAL A 51 8.39 -18.95 -5.37
N THR A 52 8.62 -19.30 -6.64
CA THR A 52 9.18 -20.61 -6.99
C THR A 52 10.69 -20.73 -6.80
N ALA A 53 11.38 -19.62 -6.50
CA ALA A 53 12.83 -19.57 -6.40
C ALA A 53 13.36 -20.08 -5.05
N GLN A 54 12.52 -20.12 -4.02
CA GLN A 54 12.84 -20.57 -2.68
C GLN A 54 11.70 -21.45 -2.18
N ASN A 55 11.98 -22.33 -1.22
CA ASN A 55 10.95 -23.10 -0.54
C ASN A 55 11.26 -23.17 0.95
N SER A 56 10.26 -23.52 1.74
CA SER A 56 10.43 -23.84 3.16
C SER A 56 9.93 -25.25 3.42
N PRO A 57 10.68 -26.12 4.10
CA PRO A 57 10.18 -27.41 4.54
C PRO A 57 9.04 -27.28 5.56
N ARG A 58 8.83 -26.08 6.12
CA ARG A 58 7.72 -25.77 7.04
C ARG A 58 6.44 -25.34 6.31
N SER A 59 6.48 -25.20 4.99
CA SER A 59 5.31 -24.86 4.18
C SER A 59 4.44 -26.10 3.93
N ALA A 60 3.13 -25.95 4.05
CA ALA A 60 2.16 -26.94 3.59
C ALA A 60 1.70 -26.70 2.13
N GLY A 61 2.18 -25.63 1.49
CA GLY A 61 1.85 -25.26 0.12
C GLY A 61 2.80 -25.85 -0.92
N GLY A 62 2.37 -25.81 -2.18
CA GLY A 62 3.18 -26.23 -3.32
C GLY A 62 4.16 -25.16 -3.80
N LYS A 63 4.95 -25.49 -4.82
CA LYS A 63 5.98 -24.62 -5.42
C LYS A 63 5.48 -23.22 -5.81
N HIS A 64 4.23 -23.10 -6.24
CA HIS A 64 3.62 -21.87 -6.72
C HIS A 64 2.89 -21.08 -5.62
N ASP A 65 2.83 -21.60 -4.39
CA ASP A 65 2.10 -20.96 -3.30
C ASP A 65 3.00 -20.03 -2.49
N PHE A 66 2.47 -18.86 -2.14
CA PHE A 66 3.16 -17.93 -1.25
C PHE A 66 3.14 -18.48 0.19
N PHE A 67 4.30 -18.46 0.84
CA PHE A 67 4.48 -18.92 2.22
C PHE A 67 5.24 -17.86 3.02
N SER A 68 4.77 -17.62 4.23
CA SER A 68 5.45 -16.81 5.22
C SER A 68 5.09 -17.30 6.62
N GLU A 69 5.88 -16.92 7.61
CA GLU A 69 5.59 -17.21 9.01
C GLU A 69 5.15 -15.95 9.75
N ALA A 70 4.32 -16.14 10.77
CA ALA A 70 3.81 -15.06 11.59
C ALA A 70 4.95 -14.42 12.40
N ASP A 71 5.11 -13.10 12.29
CA ASP A 71 6.29 -12.41 12.83
C ASP A 71 6.46 -12.59 14.34
N TYR A 72 5.37 -12.51 15.08
CA TYR A 72 5.39 -12.42 16.54
C TYR A 72 5.21 -13.76 17.23
N TRP A 73 5.50 -14.87 16.55
CA TRP A 73 5.33 -16.22 17.11
C TRP A 73 6.69 -16.87 17.34
N TRP A 74 6.92 -17.29 18.58
CA TRP A 74 8.21 -17.76 19.08
C TRP A 74 8.12 -19.18 19.65
N PRO A 75 9.22 -19.96 19.64
CA PRO A 75 9.29 -21.21 20.38
C PRO A 75 8.84 -21.03 21.83
N ASN A 76 8.02 -21.95 22.31
CA ASN A 76 7.58 -21.95 23.70
C ASN A 76 8.72 -22.47 24.59
N PRO A 77 9.30 -21.65 25.50
CA PRO A 77 10.41 -22.11 26.34
C PRO A 77 10.01 -23.22 27.32
N LEU A 78 8.71 -23.32 27.65
CA LEU A 78 8.17 -24.35 28.53
C LEU A 78 7.82 -25.65 27.80
N ASN A 79 7.70 -25.63 26.48
CA ASN A 79 7.47 -26.80 25.64
C ASN A 79 8.05 -26.56 24.23
N PRO A 80 9.36 -26.82 24.04
CA PRO A 80 10.05 -26.51 22.77
C PRO A 80 9.46 -27.22 21.53
N ASP A 81 8.82 -28.37 21.72
CA ASP A 81 8.16 -29.14 20.66
C ASP A 81 6.69 -28.73 20.45
N GLY A 82 6.13 -27.96 21.38
CA GLY A 82 4.75 -27.48 21.34
C GLY A 82 4.49 -26.36 20.35
N PRO A 83 3.24 -25.87 20.30
CA PRO A 83 2.87 -24.72 19.50
C PRO A 83 3.68 -23.48 19.89
N TYR A 84 4.01 -22.64 18.91
CA TYR A 84 4.63 -21.34 19.17
C TYR A 84 3.70 -20.46 20.02
N VAL A 85 4.26 -19.45 20.69
CA VAL A 85 3.54 -18.48 21.52
C VAL A 85 3.70 -17.07 20.98
N ASN A 86 2.67 -16.24 21.13
CA ASN A 86 2.66 -14.87 20.63
C ASN A 86 3.42 -13.91 21.56
N ARG A 87 4.25 -13.02 20.98
CA ARG A 87 4.95 -11.91 21.64
C ARG A 87 4.79 -10.63 20.80
N ASP A 88 3.73 -9.87 21.08
CA ASP A 88 3.32 -8.76 20.21
C ASP A 88 4.40 -7.69 20.02
N GLY A 89 4.76 -7.42 18.76
CA GLY A 89 5.76 -6.41 18.39
C GLY A 89 7.20 -6.92 18.35
N GLU A 90 7.47 -8.15 18.79
CA GLU A 90 8.80 -8.78 18.77
C GLU A 90 8.90 -9.76 17.59
N THR A 91 9.59 -9.35 16.52
CA THR A 91 9.76 -10.19 15.32
C THR A 91 10.74 -11.34 15.58
N ASN A 92 10.31 -12.56 15.32
CA ASN A 92 11.15 -13.75 15.34
C ASN A 92 12.12 -13.75 14.13
N PRO A 93 13.46 -13.70 14.36
CA PRO A 93 14.45 -13.65 13.29
C PRO A 93 14.57 -14.98 12.51
N ASP A 94 14.09 -16.10 13.06
CA ASP A 94 14.19 -17.43 12.44
C ASP A 94 13.07 -17.72 11.42
N ASN A 95 12.18 -16.74 11.23
CA ASN A 95 11.08 -16.85 10.28
C ASN A 95 11.59 -16.99 8.84
N PHE A 96 10.89 -17.82 8.07
CA PHE A 96 11.04 -17.85 6.64
C PHE A 96 10.46 -16.57 6.03
N VAL A 97 11.34 -15.76 5.43
CA VAL A 97 11.00 -14.45 4.86
C VAL A 97 11.24 -14.35 3.35
N ALA A 98 11.70 -15.42 2.70
CA ALA A 98 12.18 -15.34 1.31
C ALA A 98 11.10 -14.92 0.30
N HIS A 99 9.88 -15.45 0.40
CA HIS A 99 8.80 -15.07 -0.53
C HIS A 99 8.38 -13.61 -0.33
N ARG A 100 8.33 -13.15 0.92
CA ARG A 100 8.07 -11.75 1.27
C ARG A 100 9.14 -10.82 0.69
N LYS A 101 10.42 -11.16 0.85
CA LYS A 101 11.54 -10.41 0.25
C LYS A 101 11.45 -10.37 -1.27
N ALA A 102 11.13 -11.49 -1.91
CA ALA A 102 10.94 -11.54 -3.37
C ALA A 102 9.81 -10.61 -3.83
N MET A 103 8.69 -10.56 -3.08
CA MET A 103 7.55 -9.71 -3.41
C MET A 103 7.83 -8.22 -3.19
N ILE A 104 8.51 -7.85 -2.10
CA ILE A 104 8.95 -6.47 -1.85
C ILE A 104 9.89 -6.03 -2.99
N ARG A 105 10.90 -6.85 -3.32
CA ARG A 105 11.82 -6.57 -4.43
C ARG A 105 11.09 -6.41 -5.76
N PHE A 106 10.07 -7.22 -6.01
CA PHE A 106 9.25 -7.10 -7.22
C PHE A 106 8.49 -5.77 -7.27
N SER A 107 7.89 -5.35 -6.16
CA SER A 107 7.27 -4.02 -6.01
C SER A 107 8.26 -2.89 -6.28
N GLU A 108 9.48 -2.99 -5.74
CA GLU A 108 10.54 -1.98 -5.94
C GLU A 108 10.97 -1.87 -7.40
N ILE A 109 11.17 -3.01 -8.07
CA ILE A 109 11.54 -3.05 -9.49
C ILE A 109 10.44 -2.43 -10.34
N ILE A 110 9.19 -2.84 -10.16
CA ILE A 110 8.07 -2.33 -10.98
C ILE A 110 7.82 -0.85 -10.70
N GLY A 111 7.85 -0.43 -9.43
CA GLY A 111 7.68 0.95 -9.02
C GLY A 111 8.76 1.88 -9.61
N ALA A 112 10.03 1.45 -9.58
CA ALA A 112 11.15 2.21 -10.15
C ALA A 112 11.04 2.34 -11.67
N LEU A 113 10.78 1.24 -12.38
CA LEU A 113 10.65 1.24 -13.84
C LEU A 113 9.44 2.06 -14.31
N ALA A 114 8.29 1.92 -13.65
CA ALA A 114 7.10 2.68 -13.97
C ALA A 114 7.28 4.19 -13.69
N SER A 115 7.93 4.54 -12.58
CA SER A 115 8.27 5.93 -12.26
C SER A 115 9.19 6.55 -13.32
N ALA A 116 10.23 5.82 -13.75
CA ALA A 116 11.13 6.30 -14.78
C ALA A 116 10.43 6.43 -16.14
N TYR A 117 9.59 5.47 -16.52
CA TYR A 117 8.75 5.56 -17.72
C TYR A 117 7.85 6.79 -17.69
N GLN A 118 7.20 7.07 -16.56
CA GLN A 118 6.34 8.25 -16.41
C GLN A 118 7.11 9.57 -16.58
N ILE A 119 8.39 9.62 -16.19
CA ILE A 119 9.25 10.81 -16.34
C ILE A 119 9.78 10.94 -17.78
N THR A 120 10.18 9.85 -18.42
CA THR A 120 10.97 9.91 -19.67
C THR A 120 10.23 9.44 -20.92
N GLY A 121 9.17 8.66 -20.78
CA GLY A 121 8.50 7.97 -21.88
C GLY A 121 9.32 6.85 -22.53
N ASP A 122 10.45 6.44 -21.95
CA ASP A 122 11.38 5.47 -22.55
C ASP A 122 10.85 4.02 -22.39
N GLU A 123 10.51 3.41 -23.53
CA GLU A 123 9.97 2.06 -23.64
C GLU A 123 10.89 0.96 -23.07
N LYS A 124 12.20 1.22 -22.89
CA LYS A 124 13.11 0.21 -22.29
C LYS A 124 12.67 -0.20 -20.89
N TYR A 125 12.11 0.72 -20.11
CA TYR A 125 11.65 0.44 -18.75
C TYR A 125 10.44 -0.50 -18.77
N VAL A 126 9.52 -0.26 -19.71
CA VAL A 126 8.34 -1.13 -19.90
C VAL A 126 8.75 -2.52 -20.37
N LYS A 127 9.65 -2.61 -21.37
CA LYS A 127 10.18 -3.90 -21.86
C LYS A 127 10.73 -4.74 -20.73
N HIS A 128 11.51 -4.12 -19.84
CA HIS A 128 12.08 -4.82 -18.69
C HIS A 128 11.04 -5.17 -17.64
N ALA A 129 10.10 -4.27 -17.33
CA ALA A 129 9.01 -4.54 -16.40
C ALA A 129 8.16 -5.76 -16.82
N VAL A 130 7.87 -5.89 -18.12
CA VAL A 130 7.12 -7.03 -18.68
C VAL A 130 7.81 -8.37 -18.38
N LEU A 131 9.15 -8.45 -18.35
CA LEU A 131 9.87 -9.68 -17.98
C LEU A 131 9.51 -10.16 -16.56
N HIS A 132 9.48 -9.22 -15.60
CA HIS A 132 9.13 -9.52 -14.22
C HIS A 132 7.65 -9.84 -14.07
N LEU A 133 6.77 -9.07 -14.71
CA LEU A 133 5.32 -9.31 -14.69
C LEU A 133 4.94 -10.69 -15.23
N LYS A 134 5.57 -11.11 -16.35
CA LYS A 134 5.33 -12.43 -16.92
C LYS A 134 5.81 -13.54 -16.00
N ALA A 135 6.97 -13.39 -15.37
CA ALA A 135 7.46 -14.39 -14.43
C ALA A 135 6.50 -14.59 -13.25
N TRP A 136 5.95 -13.51 -12.69
CA TRP A 136 5.05 -13.60 -11.53
C TRP A 136 3.64 -14.10 -11.85
N PHE A 137 3.12 -13.84 -13.06
CA PHE A 137 1.68 -14.02 -13.34
C PHE A 137 1.34 -14.88 -14.55
N VAL A 138 2.30 -15.13 -15.45
CA VAL A 138 2.03 -15.74 -16.77
C VAL A 138 2.79 -17.06 -16.93
N ASN A 139 4.09 -17.04 -16.66
CA ASN A 139 4.99 -18.15 -16.94
C ASN A 139 4.68 -19.32 -16.01
N LYS A 140 4.23 -20.45 -16.57
CA LYS A 140 3.78 -21.63 -15.82
C LYS A 140 4.83 -22.19 -14.86
N GLU A 141 6.11 -22.01 -15.15
CA GLU A 141 7.20 -22.53 -14.32
C GLU A 141 7.49 -21.69 -13.07
N THR A 142 7.09 -20.41 -13.09
CA THR A 142 7.50 -19.41 -12.09
C THR A 142 6.35 -18.59 -11.48
N LEU A 143 5.12 -18.69 -12.00
CA LEU A 143 4.00 -17.90 -11.51
C LEU A 143 3.72 -18.12 -10.02
N MET A 144 3.15 -17.12 -9.37
CA MET A 144 2.53 -17.28 -8.05
C MET A 144 1.05 -17.65 -8.24
N ASN A 145 0.50 -18.55 -7.44
CA ASN A 145 -0.94 -18.80 -7.44
C ASN A 145 -1.70 -17.59 -6.86
N PRO A 146 -2.89 -17.22 -7.38
CA PRO A 146 -3.66 -16.06 -6.92
C PRO A 146 -4.40 -16.34 -5.60
N ASN A 147 -3.69 -16.77 -4.56
CA ASN A 147 -4.20 -17.03 -3.22
C ASN A 147 -3.09 -16.93 -2.15
N LEU A 148 -3.49 -16.77 -0.87
CA LEU A 148 -2.59 -16.76 0.29
C LEU A 148 -3.00 -17.80 1.34
N LEU A 149 -3.19 -19.06 0.92
CA LEU A 149 -3.61 -20.12 1.85
C LEU A 149 -2.56 -20.44 2.92
N PHE A 150 -1.28 -20.17 2.65
CA PHE A 150 -0.14 -20.55 3.50
C PHE A 150 0.65 -19.35 4.05
N ALA A 151 0.05 -18.16 4.03
CA ALA A 151 0.68 -16.96 4.55
C ALA A 151 0.56 -16.87 6.07
N GLN A 152 1.61 -16.38 6.72
CA GLN A 152 1.75 -16.27 8.19
C GLN A 152 1.36 -17.55 8.94
N ALA A 153 1.92 -18.67 8.52
CA ALA A 153 1.85 -19.93 9.24
C ALA A 153 2.43 -19.80 10.66
N VAL A 154 1.98 -20.68 11.55
CA VAL A 154 2.41 -20.76 12.95
C VAL A 154 2.61 -22.23 13.30
N LYS A 155 3.84 -22.61 13.68
CA LYS A 155 4.16 -23.98 14.08
C LYS A 155 3.21 -24.46 15.18
N GLY A 156 2.58 -25.61 14.96
CA GLY A 156 1.65 -26.24 15.89
C GLY A 156 0.29 -25.56 16.02
N VAL A 157 -0.03 -24.54 15.22
CA VAL A 157 -1.30 -23.80 15.30
C VAL A 157 -2.02 -23.75 13.94
N ALA A 158 -1.34 -23.32 12.88
CA ALA A 158 -1.97 -23.13 11.57
C ALA A 158 -0.96 -23.19 10.42
N THR A 159 -1.37 -23.75 9.29
CA THR A 159 -0.58 -23.76 8.04
C THR A 159 -0.65 -22.43 7.27
N GLY A 160 -1.58 -21.56 7.63
CA GLY A 160 -1.73 -20.19 7.15
C GLY A 160 -2.88 -19.48 7.86
N ARG A 161 -2.91 -18.15 7.82
CA ARG A 161 -3.86 -17.32 8.58
C ARG A 161 -4.34 -16.13 7.76
N SER A 162 -5.53 -15.62 8.06
CA SER A 162 -6.09 -14.43 7.38
C SER A 162 -5.16 -13.22 7.44
N TRP A 163 -4.51 -13.03 8.60
CA TRP A 163 -3.57 -11.97 8.89
C TRP A 163 -2.41 -11.90 7.90
N GLY A 164 -2.10 -13.02 7.21
CA GLY A 164 -1.09 -13.07 6.16
C GLY A 164 -1.45 -12.34 4.88
N ILE A 165 -2.72 -11.96 4.67
CA ILE A 165 -3.14 -11.14 3.52
C ILE A 165 -2.43 -9.79 3.49
N ILE A 166 -1.99 -9.28 4.64
CA ILE A 166 -1.17 -8.08 4.70
C ILE A 166 0.20 -8.24 4.01
N ASP A 167 0.72 -9.45 3.83
CA ASP A 167 2.03 -9.68 3.20
C ASP A 167 2.05 -9.27 1.71
N THR A 168 0.89 -9.16 1.06
CA THR A 168 0.77 -8.81 -0.37
C THR A 168 0.37 -7.37 -0.65
N ILE A 169 0.35 -6.49 0.34
CA ILE A 169 0.12 -5.04 0.13
C ILE A 169 1.09 -4.43 -0.90
N HIS A 170 2.26 -5.04 -1.09
CA HIS A 170 3.26 -4.65 -2.08
C HIS A 170 2.81 -4.86 -3.54
N LEU A 171 1.84 -5.75 -3.80
CA LEU A 171 1.28 -5.90 -5.13
C LEU A 171 0.49 -4.66 -5.58
N MET A 172 0.18 -3.72 -4.68
CA MET A 172 -0.47 -2.46 -5.04
C MET A 172 0.40 -1.60 -5.96
N GLU A 173 1.70 -1.43 -5.68
CA GLU A 173 2.59 -0.69 -6.59
C GLU A 173 2.81 -1.43 -7.91
N VAL A 174 2.79 -2.76 -7.88
CA VAL A 174 2.82 -3.57 -9.11
C VAL A 174 1.59 -3.27 -9.95
N ALA A 175 0.40 -3.31 -9.36
CA ALA A 175 -0.86 -3.00 -10.04
C ALA A 175 -0.89 -1.56 -10.58
N GLN A 176 -0.45 -0.59 -9.78
CA GLN A 176 -0.36 0.80 -10.22
C GLN A 176 0.69 1.01 -11.32
N GLY A 177 1.84 0.35 -11.22
CA GLY A 177 2.86 0.37 -12.27
C GLY A 177 2.35 -0.19 -13.59
N ILE A 178 1.56 -1.26 -13.56
CA ILE A 178 0.88 -1.78 -14.75
C ILE A 178 -0.05 -0.71 -15.34
N ILE A 179 -0.88 -0.02 -14.53
CA ILE A 179 -1.77 1.06 -15.01
C ILE A 179 -0.96 2.18 -15.70
N VAL A 180 0.19 2.55 -15.16
CA VAL A 180 1.06 3.57 -15.77
C VAL A 180 1.62 3.11 -17.13
N MET A 181 1.92 1.82 -17.27
CA MET A 181 2.62 1.27 -18.44
C MET A 181 1.71 0.59 -19.48
N GLU A 182 0.43 0.31 -19.18
CA GLU A 182 -0.42 -0.57 -20.00
C GLU A 182 -0.71 -0.07 -21.42
N LYS A 183 -0.48 1.22 -21.70
CA LYS A 183 -0.66 1.83 -23.03
C LYS A 183 0.64 1.87 -23.86
N ALA A 184 1.76 1.46 -23.28
CA ALA A 184 3.04 1.44 -23.97
C ALA A 184 3.05 0.40 -25.09
N LYS A 185 3.82 0.66 -26.16
CA LYS A 185 3.87 -0.22 -27.33
C LYS A 185 4.51 -1.58 -27.00
N SER A 186 5.42 -1.59 -26.03
CA SER A 186 6.13 -2.80 -25.62
C SER A 186 5.31 -3.71 -24.70
N PHE A 187 4.12 -3.29 -24.24
CA PHE A 187 3.23 -4.10 -23.43
C PHE A 187 2.17 -4.74 -24.32
N ASN A 188 2.39 -5.99 -24.74
CA ASN A 188 1.42 -6.66 -25.60
C ASN A 188 0.10 -6.94 -24.83
N ARG A 189 -1.00 -6.99 -25.58
CA ARG A 189 -2.35 -7.07 -25.02
C ARG A 189 -2.68 -8.43 -24.39
N GLU A 190 -2.06 -9.51 -24.87
CA GLU A 190 -2.31 -10.87 -24.39
C GLU A 190 -1.69 -11.10 -23.01
N ASP A 191 -0.43 -10.68 -22.82
CA ASP A 191 0.24 -10.70 -21.52
C ASP A 191 -0.55 -9.81 -20.53
N LEU A 192 -0.94 -8.59 -20.94
CA LEU A 192 -1.74 -7.70 -20.11
C LEU A 192 -3.07 -8.34 -19.68
N ALA A 193 -3.79 -8.98 -20.61
CA ALA A 193 -5.05 -9.65 -20.30
C ALA A 193 -4.85 -10.81 -19.31
N THR A 194 -3.78 -11.59 -19.46
CA THR A 194 -3.44 -12.69 -18.55
C THR A 194 -3.07 -12.18 -17.16
N ILE A 195 -2.29 -11.10 -17.07
CA ILE A 195 -1.94 -10.46 -15.80
C ILE A 195 -3.19 -9.92 -15.11
N LYS A 196 -4.07 -9.19 -15.82
CA LYS A 196 -5.33 -8.69 -15.25
C LYS A 196 -6.25 -9.83 -14.80
N LYS A 197 -6.26 -10.97 -15.50
CA LYS A 197 -7.00 -12.16 -15.08
C LYS A 197 -6.47 -12.73 -13.75
N TRP A 198 -5.15 -12.70 -13.53
CA TRP A 198 -4.56 -13.09 -12.26
C TRP A 198 -5.05 -12.19 -11.10
N PHE A 199 -5.00 -10.87 -11.27
CA PHE A 199 -5.49 -9.91 -10.27
C PHE A 199 -7.00 -10.02 -10.02
N ALA A 200 -7.79 -10.28 -11.06
CA ALA A 200 -9.23 -10.54 -10.92
C ALA A 200 -9.50 -11.83 -10.13
N ALA A 201 -8.76 -12.91 -10.41
CA ALA A 201 -8.86 -14.16 -9.67
C ALA A 201 -8.45 -13.99 -8.19
N TYR A 202 -7.39 -13.23 -7.92
CA TYR A 202 -6.96 -12.96 -6.56
C TYR A 202 -7.96 -12.08 -5.80
N THR A 203 -8.52 -11.07 -6.47
CA THR A 203 -9.58 -10.22 -5.92
C THR A 203 -10.83 -11.02 -5.57
N LEU A 204 -11.21 -11.98 -6.41
CA LEU A 204 -12.30 -12.92 -6.13
C LEU A 204 -11.98 -13.80 -4.91
N TRP A 205 -10.77 -14.35 -4.84
CA TRP A 205 -10.34 -15.15 -3.69
C TRP A 205 -10.35 -14.35 -2.38
N LEU A 206 -9.89 -13.09 -2.39
CA LEU A 206 -9.94 -12.19 -1.23
C LEU A 206 -11.37 -11.92 -0.74
N ASN A 207 -12.36 -11.99 -1.62
CA ASN A 207 -13.76 -11.71 -1.28
C ASN A 207 -14.59 -12.95 -0.92
N THR A 208 -14.16 -14.14 -1.33
CA THR A 208 -14.96 -15.38 -1.20
C THR A 208 -14.30 -16.46 -0.34
N SER A 209 -12.97 -16.44 -0.20
CA SER A 209 -12.28 -17.43 0.63
C SER A 209 -12.47 -17.15 2.12
N LYS A 210 -12.44 -18.22 2.93
CA LYS A 210 -12.48 -18.12 4.41
C LYS A 210 -11.43 -17.15 4.98
N PRO A 211 -10.12 -17.23 4.64
CA PRO A 211 -9.14 -16.25 5.13
C PRO A 211 -9.39 -14.84 4.58
N GLY A 212 -9.81 -14.69 3.32
CA GLY A 212 -10.16 -13.40 2.72
C GLY A 212 -11.28 -12.69 3.46
N ILE A 213 -12.38 -13.40 3.75
CA ILE A 213 -13.51 -12.87 4.51
C ILE A 213 -13.10 -12.54 5.95
N ALA A 214 -12.29 -13.38 6.60
CA ALA A 214 -11.82 -13.13 7.96
C ALA A 214 -10.96 -11.84 8.04
N GLU A 215 -10.06 -11.62 7.08
CA GLU A 215 -9.25 -10.39 7.04
C GLU A 215 -10.11 -9.17 6.77
N LYS A 216 -11.03 -9.27 5.80
CA LYS A 216 -12.02 -8.24 5.48
C LYS A 216 -12.80 -7.82 6.72
N LEU A 217 -13.18 -8.75 7.58
CA LEU A 217 -13.99 -8.50 8.79
C LEU A 217 -13.19 -8.16 10.05
N SER A 218 -11.86 -8.08 9.97
CA SER A 218 -11.05 -7.55 11.07
C SER A 218 -11.41 -6.09 11.39
N LYS A 219 -11.05 -5.63 12.60
CA LYS A 219 -11.48 -4.32 13.12
C LYS A 219 -10.41 -3.23 13.07
N ASN A 220 -9.18 -3.59 12.72
CA ASN A 220 -8.00 -2.74 12.78
C ASN A 220 -7.38 -2.57 11.37
N ASN A 221 -6.11 -2.17 11.31
CA ASN A 221 -5.31 -2.00 10.10
C ASN A 221 -5.41 -3.15 9.09
N HIS A 222 -5.61 -4.40 9.52
CA HIS A 222 -5.77 -5.54 8.60
C HIS A 222 -6.95 -5.35 7.62
N SER A 223 -8.10 -4.83 8.08
CA SER A 223 -9.25 -4.57 7.21
C SER A 223 -8.99 -3.37 6.30
N ALA A 224 -8.28 -2.34 6.79
CA ALA A 224 -7.86 -1.22 5.96
C ALA A 224 -6.91 -1.69 4.84
N CYS A 225 -5.94 -2.55 5.18
CA CYS A 225 -5.02 -3.15 4.22
C CYS A 225 -5.73 -4.05 3.20
N TRP A 226 -6.77 -4.80 3.62
CA TRP A 226 -7.61 -5.54 2.70
C TRP A 226 -8.35 -4.59 1.73
N VAL A 227 -8.96 -3.51 2.23
CA VAL A 227 -9.71 -2.55 1.39
C VAL A 227 -8.79 -1.89 0.37
N MET A 228 -7.62 -1.38 0.78
CA MET A 228 -6.70 -0.71 -0.15
C MET A 228 -6.16 -1.65 -1.22
N GLN A 229 -5.86 -2.91 -0.88
CA GLN A 229 -5.43 -3.92 -1.85
C GLN A 229 -6.51 -4.21 -2.89
N VAL A 230 -7.72 -4.54 -2.43
CA VAL A 230 -8.85 -4.85 -3.30
C VAL A 230 -9.21 -3.64 -4.17
N ALA A 231 -9.17 -2.42 -3.63
CA ALA A 231 -9.37 -1.19 -4.41
C ALA A 231 -8.32 -1.04 -5.53
N SER A 232 -7.04 -1.27 -5.21
CA SER A 232 -5.94 -1.19 -6.18
C SER A 232 -6.10 -2.19 -7.32
N PHE A 233 -6.48 -3.43 -7.01
CA PHE A 233 -6.64 -4.50 -8.01
C PHE A 233 -7.92 -4.31 -8.84
N ALA A 234 -9.03 -3.93 -8.20
CA ALA A 234 -10.27 -3.57 -8.89
C ALA A 234 -10.05 -2.41 -9.88
N LYS A 235 -9.25 -1.41 -9.51
CA LYS A 235 -8.88 -0.30 -10.40
C LYS A 235 -8.11 -0.79 -11.63
N LEU A 236 -7.10 -1.65 -11.46
CA LEU A 236 -6.36 -2.24 -12.58
C LEU A 236 -7.28 -3.03 -13.54
N CYS A 237 -8.23 -3.77 -12.97
CA CYS A 237 -9.19 -4.60 -13.71
C CYS A 237 -10.40 -3.82 -14.24
N ASN A 238 -10.52 -2.51 -13.98
CA ASN A 238 -11.70 -1.69 -14.29
C ASN A 238 -13.02 -2.23 -13.70
N ASP A 239 -12.98 -2.86 -12.53
CA ASP A 239 -14.15 -3.41 -11.84
C ASP A 239 -14.89 -2.30 -11.05
N GLN A 240 -15.79 -1.59 -11.73
CA GLN A 240 -16.53 -0.48 -11.12
C GLN A 240 -17.47 -0.92 -9.99
N LEU A 241 -18.08 -2.11 -10.09
CA LEU A 241 -18.98 -2.62 -9.05
C LEU A 241 -18.22 -2.85 -7.74
N MET A 242 -17.01 -3.44 -7.83
CA MET A 242 -16.15 -3.59 -6.66
C MET A 242 -15.74 -2.23 -6.10
N LEU A 243 -15.30 -1.29 -6.94
CA LEU A 243 -14.91 0.05 -6.50
C LEU A 243 -16.06 0.80 -5.79
N ASP A 244 -17.28 0.74 -6.31
CA ASP A 244 -18.46 1.35 -5.69
C ASP A 244 -18.79 0.70 -4.33
N SER A 245 -18.68 -0.64 -4.25
CA SER A 245 -18.88 -1.36 -2.98
C SER A 245 -17.85 -0.94 -1.92
N LEU A 246 -16.62 -0.63 -2.32
CA LEU A 246 -15.55 -0.21 -1.42
C LEU A 246 -15.72 1.26 -0.99
N ARG A 247 -16.23 2.15 -1.87
CA ARG A 247 -16.64 3.51 -1.48
C ARG A 247 -17.72 3.46 -0.40
N TRP A 248 -18.74 2.62 -0.62
CA TRP A 248 -19.78 2.41 0.38
C TRP A 248 -19.20 1.86 1.69
N ARG A 249 -18.31 0.85 1.61
CA ARG A 249 -17.65 0.27 2.78
C ARG A 249 -16.82 1.31 3.55
N TYR A 250 -16.07 2.16 2.86
CA TYR A 250 -15.29 3.22 3.50
C TYR A 250 -16.19 4.12 4.35
N LYS A 251 -17.30 4.59 3.75
CA LYS A 251 -18.23 5.53 4.37
C LYS A 251 -19.04 4.95 5.52
N ASN A 252 -19.41 3.66 5.44
CA ASN A 252 -20.37 3.04 6.35
C ASN A 252 -19.74 2.02 7.32
N VAL A 253 -18.53 1.53 7.03
CA VAL A 253 -17.86 0.48 7.80
C VAL A 253 -16.48 0.92 8.25
N SER A 254 -15.57 1.22 7.32
CA SER A 254 -14.15 1.42 7.67
C SER A 254 -13.92 2.69 8.49
N LEU A 255 -14.30 3.86 7.97
CA LEU A 255 -14.02 5.13 8.65
C LEU A 255 -14.81 5.28 9.97
N PRO A 256 -16.14 5.03 10.02
CA PRO A 256 -16.90 5.26 11.24
C PRO A 256 -16.49 4.39 12.43
N HIS A 257 -15.98 3.17 12.18
CA HIS A 257 -15.71 2.18 13.22
C HIS A 257 -14.22 2.02 13.59
N GLN A 258 -13.29 2.52 12.78
CA GLN A 258 -11.86 2.44 13.11
C GLN A 258 -11.26 3.74 13.64
N MET A 259 -11.75 4.88 13.16
CA MET A 259 -11.28 6.20 13.58
C MET A 259 -12.10 6.69 14.78
N ALA A 260 -11.48 7.35 15.74
CA ALA A 260 -12.16 8.08 16.81
C ALA A 260 -12.51 9.51 16.37
N VAL A 261 -13.36 10.19 17.15
CA VAL A 261 -13.82 11.55 16.82
C VAL A 261 -12.66 12.54 16.74
N ASP A 262 -11.55 12.33 17.45
CA ASP A 262 -10.36 13.20 17.41
C ASP A 262 -9.44 12.96 16.19
N GLY A 263 -9.73 11.95 15.36
CA GLY A 263 -8.90 11.55 14.23
C GLY A 263 -7.91 10.42 14.52
N SER A 264 -7.79 9.98 15.77
CA SER A 264 -6.93 8.85 16.14
C SER A 264 -7.51 7.50 15.72
N PHE A 265 -6.68 6.45 15.71
CA PHE A 265 -7.11 5.06 15.52
C PHE A 265 -6.88 4.25 16.81
N PRO A 266 -7.90 4.08 17.69
CA PRO A 266 -7.70 3.54 19.04
C PRO A 266 -7.08 2.14 19.10
N LEU A 267 -7.43 1.24 18.17
CA LEU A 267 -6.87 -0.12 18.14
C LEU A 267 -5.38 -0.13 17.79
N GLU A 268 -4.90 0.89 17.11
CA GLU A 268 -3.49 1.05 16.75
C GLU A 268 -2.70 1.69 17.89
N LEU A 269 -3.29 2.68 18.57
CA LEU A 269 -2.71 3.29 19.77
C LEU A 269 -2.57 2.32 20.94
N ALA A 270 -3.37 1.26 21.00
CA ALA A 270 -3.32 0.24 22.05
C ALA A 270 -2.20 -0.79 21.87
N ARG A 271 -1.42 -0.73 20.77
CA ARG A 271 -0.39 -1.72 20.44
C ARG A 271 0.94 -1.45 21.12
N THR A 272 1.85 -2.42 21.08
CA THR A 272 3.23 -2.27 21.57
C THR A 272 4.11 -1.40 20.68
N LYS A 273 3.66 -1.10 19.45
CA LYS A 273 4.27 -0.16 18.50
C LYS A 273 3.27 0.93 18.07
N PRO A 274 2.72 1.73 19.00
CA PRO A 274 1.56 2.57 18.72
C PRO A 274 1.86 3.68 17.70
N TYR A 275 3.11 4.13 17.58
CA TYR A 275 3.51 5.14 16.61
C TYR A 275 3.55 4.56 15.20
N GLY A 276 4.28 3.46 15.01
CA GLY A 276 4.34 2.75 13.73
C GLY A 276 2.98 2.27 13.23
N TYR A 277 2.13 1.71 14.11
CA TYR A 277 0.78 1.26 13.72
C TYR A 277 -0.15 2.44 13.35
N SER A 278 -0.04 3.58 14.04
CA SER A 278 -0.83 4.78 13.70
C SER A 278 -0.45 5.34 12.33
N ILE A 279 0.84 5.40 12.03
CA ILE A 279 1.35 5.78 10.71
C ILE A 279 0.84 4.81 9.65
N PHE A 280 1.06 3.51 9.86
CA PHE A 280 0.74 2.47 8.90
C PHE A 280 -0.75 2.46 8.53
N ASN A 281 -1.63 2.54 9.52
CA ASN A 281 -3.06 2.54 9.27
C ASN A 281 -3.52 3.85 8.60
N LEU A 282 -2.96 5.00 8.98
CA LEU A 282 -3.29 6.27 8.34
C LEU A 282 -2.86 6.27 6.86
N ASP A 283 -1.70 5.72 6.52
CA ASP A 283 -1.28 5.53 5.13
C ASP A 283 -2.26 4.62 4.37
N ALA A 284 -2.70 3.52 4.98
CA ALA A 284 -3.71 2.67 4.38
C ALA A 284 -5.02 3.44 4.08
N PHE A 285 -5.56 4.18 5.05
CA PHE A 285 -6.76 4.99 4.87
C PHE A 285 -6.59 6.11 3.83
N THR A 286 -5.40 6.72 3.79
CA THR A 286 -5.04 7.72 2.77
C THR A 286 -5.11 7.09 1.38
N MET A 287 -4.53 5.90 1.20
CA MET A 287 -4.55 5.22 -0.08
C MET A 287 -5.95 4.75 -0.48
N ILE A 288 -6.80 4.36 0.46
CA ILE A 288 -8.21 4.09 0.18
C ILE A 288 -8.88 5.33 -0.41
N CYS A 289 -8.69 6.50 0.20
CA CYS A 289 -9.24 7.76 -0.30
C CYS A 289 -8.67 8.09 -1.69
N HIS A 290 -7.35 7.95 -1.86
CA HIS A 290 -6.66 8.24 -3.11
C HIS A 290 -7.15 7.38 -4.28
N ILE A 291 -7.32 6.08 -4.05
CA ILE A 291 -7.71 5.12 -5.10
C ILE A 291 -9.18 5.25 -5.45
N LEU A 292 -10.06 5.37 -4.44
CA LEU A 292 -11.50 5.31 -4.61
C LEU A 292 -12.14 6.65 -4.97
N SER A 293 -11.50 7.79 -4.67
CA SER A 293 -12.12 9.09 -4.96
C SER A 293 -12.32 9.31 -6.46
N THR A 294 -13.46 9.89 -6.80
CA THR A 294 -13.80 10.38 -8.14
C THR A 294 -14.29 11.82 -8.04
N GLN A 295 -14.50 12.49 -9.18
CA GLN A 295 -15.09 13.83 -9.18
C GLN A 295 -16.52 13.86 -8.59
N LYS A 296 -17.27 12.75 -8.72
CA LYS A 296 -18.66 12.65 -8.22
C LYS A 296 -18.76 12.11 -6.79
N ASP A 297 -17.73 11.38 -6.35
CA ASP A 297 -17.66 10.79 -5.02
C ASP A 297 -16.24 10.94 -4.49
N ASN A 298 -15.98 12.09 -3.86
CA ASN A 298 -14.67 12.46 -3.36
C ASN A 298 -14.54 12.09 -1.88
N LEU A 299 -13.77 11.03 -1.57
CA LEU A 299 -13.57 10.57 -0.19
C LEU A 299 -12.62 11.49 0.60
N TRP A 300 -11.84 12.34 -0.08
CA TRP A 300 -11.02 13.36 0.60
C TRP A 300 -11.86 14.44 1.27
N GLU A 301 -13.06 14.71 0.74
CA GLU A 301 -14.02 15.69 1.26
C GLU A 301 -15.11 15.04 2.11
N TYR A 302 -15.11 13.70 2.22
CA TYR A 302 -16.10 12.99 3.01
C TYR A 302 -15.85 13.14 4.51
N GLU A 303 -16.92 13.39 5.25
CA GLU A 303 -16.94 13.47 6.70
C GLU A 303 -18.18 12.74 7.24
N THR A 304 -18.01 11.98 8.32
CA THR A 304 -19.14 11.36 9.03
C THR A 304 -19.94 12.41 9.79
N ALA A 305 -21.18 12.10 10.18
CA ALA A 305 -22.03 13.04 10.95
C ALA A 305 -21.38 13.52 12.27
N ASP A 306 -20.48 12.73 12.86
CA ASP A 306 -19.73 13.07 14.07
C ASP A 306 -18.30 13.59 13.79
N GLY A 307 -18.02 14.00 12.55
CA GLY A 307 -16.82 14.76 12.21
C GLY A 307 -15.56 13.94 11.97
N LYS A 308 -15.66 12.64 11.66
CA LYS A 308 -14.49 11.82 11.27
C LYS A 308 -14.24 11.97 9.78
N SER A 309 -13.00 12.26 9.41
CA SER A 309 -12.58 12.44 8.02
C SER A 309 -11.10 12.10 7.87
N ILE A 310 -10.64 11.82 6.65
CA ILE A 310 -9.21 11.60 6.40
C ILE A 310 -8.39 12.86 6.71
N TYR A 311 -8.96 14.05 6.52
CA TYR A 311 -8.36 15.32 6.94
C TYR A 311 -8.08 15.33 8.45
N LYS A 312 -9.03 14.83 9.25
CA LYS A 312 -8.88 14.73 10.71
C LYS A 312 -7.81 13.72 11.12
N GLY A 313 -7.74 12.57 10.45
CA GLY A 313 -6.67 11.60 10.67
C GLY A 313 -5.27 12.17 10.38
N ILE A 314 -5.11 12.88 9.26
CA ILE A 314 -3.83 13.52 8.91
C ILE A 314 -3.48 14.63 9.90
N THR A 315 -4.43 15.50 10.25
CA THR A 315 -4.18 16.59 11.21
C THR A 315 -3.91 16.09 12.63
N TYR A 316 -4.51 14.97 13.05
CA TYR A 316 -4.19 14.30 14.32
C TYR A 316 -2.73 13.84 14.36
N LEU A 317 -2.27 13.12 13.33
CA LEU A 317 -0.95 12.48 13.36
C LEU A 317 0.20 13.42 12.96
N TYR A 318 -0.08 14.44 12.12
CA TYR A 318 0.94 15.34 11.57
C TYR A 318 1.88 15.97 12.62
N PRO A 319 1.41 16.51 13.77
CA PRO A 319 2.29 17.12 14.76
C PRO A 319 3.38 16.18 15.29
N TYR A 320 3.05 14.88 15.42
CA TYR A 320 3.98 13.85 15.91
C TYR A 320 4.96 13.39 14.84
N VAL A 321 4.56 13.43 13.57
CA VAL A 321 5.46 13.11 12.45
C VAL A 321 6.39 14.27 12.13
N ALA A 322 5.90 15.51 12.24
CA ALA A 322 6.73 16.71 12.09
C ALA A 322 7.72 16.88 13.26
N ASP A 323 7.34 16.43 14.47
CA ASP A 323 8.18 16.47 15.66
C ASP A 323 7.88 15.26 16.57
N LYS A 324 8.69 14.21 16.42
CA LYS A 324 8.54 12.95 17.17
C LYS A 324 8.65 13.12 18.68
N SER A 325 9.29 14.19 19.17
CA SER A 325 9.40 14.45 20.61
C SER A 325 8.06 14.77 21.27
N LYS A 326 7.05 15.15 20.47
CA LYS A 326 5.68 15.43 20.96
C LYS A 326 4.85 14.18 21.19
N TRP A 327 5.31 13.01 20.76
CA TRP A 327 4.58 11.76 20.96
C TRP A 327 4.42 11.45 22.45
N THR A 328 3.20 11.23 22.91
CA THR A 328 2.86 11.13 24.34
C THR A 328 2.72 9.70 24.85
N LEU A 329 2.58 8.71 23.97
CA LEU A 329 2.53 7.30 24.34
C LEU A 329 3.93 6.71 24.46
N LYS A 330 4.01 5.48 24.98
CA LYS A 330 5.28 4.76 25.07
C LYS A 330 5.91 4.63 23.67
N PRO A 331 7.25 4.75 23.57
CA PRO A 331 7.99 4.43 22.36
C PRO A 331 7.69 3.01 21.87
N ASP A 332 7.73 2.81 20.56
CA ASP A 332 7.58 1.50 19.94
C ASP A 332 8.66 0.53 20.44
N VAL A 333 8.26 -0.68 20.85
CA VAL A 333 9.18 -1.71 21.39
C VAL A 333 10.27 -2.13 20.40
N MET A 334 10.02 -1.97 19.10
CA MET A 334 11.02 -2.13 18.03
C MET A 334 10.85 -1.03 16.99
N TYR A 335 11.95 -0.65 16.34
CA TYR A 335 12.01 0.27 15.20
C TYR A 335 11.59 1.73 15.49
N TRP A 336 11.44 2.12 16.77
CA TRP A 336 11.14 3.51 17.17
C TRP A 336 12.04 4.56 16.50
N ASN A 337 13.34 4.26 16.39
CA ASN A 337 14.33 5.16 15.80
C ASN A 337 14.28 5.22 14.27
N ASN A 338 13.62 4.27 13.62
CA ASN A 338 13.51 4.22 12.16
C ASN A 338 12.29 4.98 11.63
N TRP A 339 11.35 5.35 12.50
CA TRP A 339 10.19 6.17 12.16
C TRP A 339 10.38 7.65 12.52
N PRO A 340 9.70 8.59 11.85
CA PRO A 340 8.93 8.40 10.61
C PRO A 340 9.83 8.45 9.36
N VAL A 341 9.31 7.96 8.24
CA VAL A 341 9.89 8.15 6.90
C VAL A 341 8.97 9.03 6.07
N ALA A 342 9.28 9.27 4.79
CA ALA A 342 8.47 10.10 3.91
C ALA A 342 7.09 9.47 3.61
N GLN A 343 6.14 9.63 4.54
CA GLN A 343 4.87 8.89 4.54
C GLN A 343 3.91 9.31 3.42
N PRO A 344 3.22 8.35 2.78
CA PRO A 344 2.15 8.58 1.80
C PRO A 344 1.11 9.62 2.23
N PHE A 345 0.64 9.59 3.48
CA PHE A 345 -0.41 10.51 3.94
C PHE A 345 0.00 11.99 3.85
N LEU A 346 1.29 12.31 3.96
CA LEU A 346 1.79 13.68 3.86
C LEU A 346 1.74 14.18 2.42
N ILE A 347 2.25 13.41 1.46
CA ILE A 347 2.33 13.82 0.05
C ILE A 347 0.94 13.84 -0.60
N PHE A 348 0.11 12.81 -0.39
CA PHE A 348 -1.23 12.79 -0.95
C PHE A 348 -2.17 13.76 -0.22
N GLY A 349 -1.98 13.95 1.08
CA GLY A 349 -2.65 15.00 1.84
C GLY A 349 -2.29 16.39 1.31
N ALA A 350 -1.01 16.67 1.09
CA ALA A 350 -0.55 17.95 0.54
C ALA A 350 -1.19 18.23 -0.82
N ASN A 351 -1.27 17.21 -1.68
CA ASN A 351 -1.85 17.27 -3.02
C ASN A 351 -3.37 17.52 -3.01
N ASN A 352 -4.12 16.91 -2.09
CA ASN A 352 -5.59 17.01 -2.07
C ASN A 352 -6.12 18.16 -1.20
N PHE A 353 -5.36 18.61 -0.19
CA PHE A 353 -5.78 19.67 0.74
C PHE A 353 -4.99 20.98 0.61
N ASN A 354 -4.13 21.08 -0.41
CA ASN A 354 -3.32 22.26 -0.71
C ASN A 354 -2.46 22.70 0.49
N LYS A 355 -1.83 21.72 1.18
CA LYS A 355 -1.02 21.96 2.38
C LYS A 355 0.47 21.84 2.05
N GLN A 356 1.08 22.95 1.62
CA GLN A 356 2.51 22.98 1.28
C GLN A 356 3.42 22.55 2.43
N HIS A 357 3.05 22.85 3.69
CA HIS A 357 3.84 22.43 4.85
C HIS A 357 3.86 20.90 5.03
N TRP A 358 2.81 20.16 4.65
CA TRP A 358 2.83 18.71 4.64
C TRP A 358 3.80 18.15 3.59
N PHE A 359 3.83 18.76 2.40
CA PHE A 359 4.83 18.42 1.38
C PHE A 359 6.26 18.71 1.85
N ASN A 360 6.48 19.86 2.49
CA ASN A 360 7.80 20.22 3.00
C ASN A 360 8.26 19.25 4.10
N THR A 361 7.36 18.83 5.00
CA THR A 361 7.66 17.78 5.99
C THR A 361 7.99 16.47 5.28
N TRP A 362 7.17 16.01 4.33
CA TRP A 362 7.45 14.79 3.56
C TRP A 362 8.84 14.83 2.91
N LYS A 363 9.21 15.94 2.27
CA LYS A 363 10.51 16.15 1.62
C LYS A 363 11.69 16.10 2.60
N SER A 364 11.47 16.47 3.87
CA SER A 364 12.52 16.48 4.91
C SER A 364 12.76 15.13 5.58
N LEU A 365 11.82 14.18 5.42
CA LEU A 365 11.92 12.85 6.00
C LEU A 365 12.73 11.90 5.12
N ASP A 366 13.06 10.73 5.64
CA ASP A 366 13.78 9.70 4.89
C ASP A 366 12.96 9.22 3.69
N LEU A 367 13.41 9.57 2.48
CA LEU A 367 12.77 9.22 1.21
C LEU A 367 13.18 7.82 0.72
N LYS A 368 14.22 7.21 1.33
CA LYS A 368 14.74 5.90 0.94
C LYS A 368 15.19 5.10 2.17
N PRO A 369 14.23 4.64 2.99
CA PRO A 369 14.57 3.83 4.15
C PRO A 369 15.28 2.54 3.75
N SER A 370 16.27 2.15 4.56
CA SER A 370 17.05 0.92 4.36
C SER A 370 16.65 -0.22 5.32
N ASN A 371 15.88 0.07 6.36
CA ASN A 371 15.44 -0.92 7.34
C ASN A 371 14.33 -1.81 6.75
N GLU A 372 14.54 -3.14 6.76
CA GLU A 372 13.61 -4.10 6.13
C GLU A 372 12.19 -4.05 6.71
N GLU A 373 12.03 -3.83 8.03
CA GLU A 373 10.71 -3.73 8.64
C GLU A 373 10.00 -2.44 8.22
N VAL A 374 10.70 -1.31 8.23
CA VAL A 374 10.14 -0.04 7.76
C VAL A 374 9.76 -0.12 6.31
N ILE A 375 10.64 -0.65 5.45
CA ILE A 375 10.35 -0.92 4.05
C ILE A 375 9.06 -1.72 3.98
N ARG A 376 8.96 -2.88 4.64
CA ARG A 376 7.74 -3.73 4.64
C ARG A 376 6.46 -2.98 5.03
N ASN A 377 6.53 -2.04 5.98
CA ASN A 377 5.35 -1.30 6.46
C ASN A 377 5.11 0.00 5.67
N VAL A 378 5.82 0.28 4.58
CA VAL A 378 5.53 1.41 3.69
C VAL A 378 5.31 0.85 2.29
N PRO A 379 4.12 0.31 1.96
CA PRO A 379 3.89 -0.31 0.66
C PRO A 379 3.90 0.67 -0.50
N ILE A 380 3.71 1.97 -0.24
CA ILE A 380 3.73 3.03 -1.26
C ILE A 380 5.04 3.80 -1.14
N ARG A 381 6.02 3.43 -1.96
CA ARG A 381 7.39 3.98 -1.96
C ARG A 381 7.69 4.83 -3.19
N HIS A 382 6.89 4.66 -4.24
CA HIS A 382 7.03 5.33 -5.52
C HIS A 382 5.85 6.28 -5.74
N PRO A 383 5.74 7.40 -5.01
CA PRO A 383 4.54 8.24 -5.07
C PRO A 383 4.26 8.81 -6.46
N LEU A 384 5.26 8.93 -7.34
CA LEU A 384 5.08 9.43 -8.69
C LEU A 384 4.09 8.63 -9.53
N ILE A 385 4.07 7.30 -9.40
CA ILE A 385 3.13 6.47 -10.19
C ILE A 385 1.68 6.61 -9.70
N TRP A 386 1.46 7.28 -8.57
CA TRP A 386 0.15 7.54 -7.99
C TRP A 386 -0.32 8.99 -8.20
N LEU A 387 0.57 9.92 -8.57
CA LEU A 387 0.28 11.35 -8.77
C LEU A 387 -0.07 11.71 -10.21
#